data_AF-A0A8T6Q2J7-F1
#
_entry.id   AF-A0A8T6Q2J7-F1
#
_cell.length_a   1.000
_cell.length_b   1.000
_cell.length_c   1.000
_cell.angle_alpha   90.00
_cell.angle_beta   90.00
_cell.angle_gamma   90.00
#
_symmetry.space_group_name_H-M   'P 1'
#
loop_
_entity.id
_entity.type
_entity.pdbx_description
1 polymer ?
#
loop_
_entity_poly.entity_id
_entity_poly.type
_entity_poly.pdbx_seq_one_letter_code
_entity_poly.pdbx_strand_id
1 'polypeptide(L)'
;AIYDEHNLAMIFIGMPGIEKKLSRYPQLYSRICFAHEFDNLSKDETHHILEYKWQDLGFDLKLEDFTDYEAITTIIKITKGNFRLIHRLFAQIDRIMDINGLDKISTEVVETARDSLVIGIR
;
A
#
# COMPACT_ATOMS: atom_id res chain seq x y z
N ALA A 1 -0.55 18.75 -31.30
CA ALA A 1 0.53 19.71 -31.05
C ALA A 1 1.53 19.16 -30.04
N ILE A 2 1.31 19.28 -28.72
CA ILE A 2 2.35 19.01 -27.70
C ILE A 2 3.14 17.68 -27.87
N TYR A 3 2.47 16.54 -28.08
CA TYR A 3 3.17 15.26 -28.25
C TYR A 3 3.91 15.15 -29.59
N ASP A 4 3.21 15.46 -30.69
CA ASP A 4 3.70 15.28 -32.06
C ASP A 4 4.77 16.33 -32.45
N GLU A 5 4.75 17.49 -31.80
CA GLU A 5 5.66 18.61 -32.10
C GLU A 5 6.83 18.72 -31.11
N HIS A 6 6.76 18.13 -29.92
CA HIS A 6 7.78 18.33 -28.86
C HIS A 6 8.45 17.04 -28.37
N ASN A 7 8.13 15.87 -28.95
CA ASN A 7 8.74 14.58 -28.60
C ASN A 7 8.73 14.31 -27.07
N LEU A 8 7.57 14.53 -26.43
CA LEU A 8 7.41 14.39 -24.99
C LEU A 8 6.76 13.06 -24.63
N ALA A 9 7.43 12.24 -23.81
CA ALA A 9 6.82 11.07 -23.20
C ALA A 9 5.99 11.48 -21.97
N MET A 10 4.79 10.89 -21.82
CA MET A 10 3.90 11.14 -20.68
C MET A 10 3.53 9.83 -19.99
N ILE A 11 3.58 9.82 -18.66
CA ILE A 11 3.13 8.70 -17.83
C ILE A 11 1.97 9.19 -16.98
N PHE A 12 0.83 8.51 -17.08
CA PHE A 12 -0.34 8.76 -16.26
C PHE A 12 -0.44 7.69 -15.17
N ILE A 13 -0.53 8.12 -13.91
CA ILE A 13 -0.71 7.23 -12.76
C ILE A 13 -2.01 7.63 -12.08
N GLY A 14 -2.87 6.65 -11.80
CA GLY A 14 -4.18 6.92 -11.25
C GLY A 14 -4.80 5.73 -10.53
N MET A 15 -5.99 5.97 -9.99
CA MET A 15 -6.82 4.92 -9.41
C MET A 15 -7.43 4.02 -10.49
N PRO A 16 -7.81 2.78 -10.17
CA PRO A 16 -8.51 1.89 -11.10
C PRO A 16 -9.71 2.58 -11.75
N GLY A 17 -9.86 2.39 -13.07
CA GLY A 17 -10.91 3.04 -13.86
C GLY A 17 -10.56 4.44 -14.36
N ILE A 18 -9.32 4.92 -14.16
CA ILE A 18 -8.81 6.11 -14.85
C ILE A 18 -8.88 5.93 -16.38
N GLU A 19 -8.71 4.71 -16.89
CA GLU A 19 -8.80 4.45 -18.34
C GLU A 19 -10.19 4.77 -18.90
N LYS A 20 -11.26 4.58 -18.10
CA LYS A 20 -12.64 4.95 -18.49
C LYS A 20 -12.86 6.45 -18.59
N LYS A 21 -12.09 7.24 -17.83
CA LYS A 21 -12.10 8.71 -17.98
C LYS A 21 -11.30 9.13 -19.20
N LEU A 22 -10.15 8.49 -19.43
CA LEU A 22 -9.29 8.78 -20.58
C LEU A 22 -9.96 8.40 -21.91
N SER A 23 -10.75 7.34 -21.95
CA SER A 23 -11.50 6.93 -23.16
C SER A 23 -12.50 7.98 -23.65
N ARG A 24 -12.90 8.93 -22.80
CA ARG A 24 -13.74 10.07 -23.18
C ARG A 24 -13.00 11.15 -23.97
N TYR A 25 -11.66 11.05 -24.08
CA TYR A 25 -10.81 11.98 -24.82
C TYR A 25 -10.10 11.25 -25.97
N PRO A 26 -10.74 11.11 -27.15
CA PRO A 26 -10.22 10.30 -28.25
C PRO A 26 -8.81 10.71 -28.73
N GLN A 27 -8.48 12.01 -28.70
CA GLN A 27 -7.15 12.48 -29.14
C GLN A 27 -6.04 12.01 -28.20
N LEU A 28 -6.34 11.84 -26.91
CA LEU A 28 -5.38 11.35 -25.92
C LEU A 28 -5.38 9.81 -25.87
N TYR A 29 -6.57 9.21 -25.84
CA TYR A 29 -6.72 7.76 -25.73
C TYR A 29 -6.09 7.01 -26.91
N SER A 30 -6.21 7.53 -28.13
CA SER A 30 -5.55 6.97 -29.33
C SER A 30 -4.02 6.92 -29.25
N ARG A 31 -3.41 7.67 -28.33
CA ARG A 31 -1.95 7.75 -28.12
C ARG A 31 -1.46 6.94 -26.92
N ILE A 32 -2.35 6.24 -26.21
CA ILE A 32 -1.96 5.35 -25.12
C ILE A 32 -1.51 4.02 -25.75
N CYS A 33 -0.19 3.79 -25.80
CA CYS A 33 0.36 2.54 -26.33
C CYS A 33 0.53 1.44 -25.29
N PHE A 34 0.56 1.80 -24.00
CA PHE A 34 0.76 0.86 -22.90
C PHE A 34 -0.11 1.27 -21.72
N ALA A 35 -0.81 0.29 -21.16
CA ALA A 35 -1.54 0.42 -19.92
C ALA A 35 -1.18 -0.77 -19.04
N HIS A 36 -0.82 -0.49 -17.79
CA HIS A 36 -0.52 -1.51 -16.80
C HIS A 36 -1.36 -1.26 -15.57
N GLU A 37 -2.12 -2.28 -15.18
CA GLU A 37 -2.84 -2.32 -13.92
C GLU A 37 -1.96 -3.03 -12.89
N PHE A 38 -1.81 -2.42 -11.72
CA PHE A 38 -1.14 -3.05 -10.59
C PHE A 38 -2.17 -3.83 -9.77
N ASP A 39 -2.00 -5.14 -9.72
CA ASP A 39 -2.80 -6.02 -8.88
C ASP A 39 -2.42 -5.90 -7.40
N ASN A 40 -3.24 -6.50 -6.54
CA ASN A 40 -2.84 -6.71 -5.15
C ASN A 40 -1.60 -7.60 -5.11
N LEU A 41 -0.76 -7.38 -4.10
CA LEU A 41 0.42 -8.19 -3.86
C LEU A 41 0.03 -9.65 -3.64
N SER A 42 0.82 -10.55 -4.22
CA SER A 42 0.80 -11.97 -3.86
C SER A 42 1.17 -12.16 -2.39
N LYS A 43 0.99 -13.38 -1.88
CA LYS A 43 1.36 -13.69 -0.49
C LYS A 43 2.84 -13.46 -0.25
N ASP A 44 3.69 -13.94 -1.16
CA ASP A 44 5.15 -13.86 -1.02
C ASP A 44 5.63 -12.41 -1.11
N GLU A 45 5.08 -11.62 -2.04
CA GLU A 45 5.36 -10.18 -2.12
C GLU A 45 4.87 -9.44 -0.88
N THR A 46 3.70 -9.81 -0.35
CA THR A 46 3.19 -9.20 0.89
C THR A 46 4.15 -9.49 2.04
N HIS A 47 4.57 -10.74 2.23
CA HIS A 47 5.55 -11.11 3.26
C HIS A 47 6.85 -10.31 3.14
N HIS A 48 7.40 -10.21 1.93
CA HIS A 48 8.62 -9.46 1.68
C HIS A 48 8.48 -7.96 2.01
N ILE A 49 7.35 -7.35 1.62
CA ILE A 49 7.07 -5.94 1.94
C ILE A 49 6.89 -5.73 3.45
N LEU A 50 6.28 -6.68 4.15
CA LEU A 50 6.10 -6.59 5.61
C LEU A 50 7.43 -6.68 6.34
N GLU A 51 8.34 -7.56 5.95
CA GLU A 51 9.71 -7.64 6.48
C GLU A 51 10.43 -6.29 6.34
N TYR A 52 10.42 -5.71 5.14
CA TYR A 52 11.03 -4.41 4.90
C TYR A 52 10.41 -3.31 5.75
N LYS A 53 9.07 -3.29 5.86
CA LYS A 53 8.36 -2.29 6.66
C LYS A 53 8.58 -2.43 8.17
N TRP A 54 8.80 -3.65 8.66
CA TRP A 54 9.19 -3.90 10.05
C TRP A 54 10.56 -3.29 10.35
N GLN A 55 11.52 -3.50 9.45
CA GLN A 55 12.87 -2.96 9.56
C GLN A 55 12.92 -1.43 9.45
N ASP A 56 12.06 -0.84 8.61
CA ASP A 56 11.89 0.61 8.46
C ASP A 56 11.49 1.29 9.79
N LEU A 57 10.77 0.58 10.65
CA LEU A 57 10.40 1.02 12.00
C LEU A 57 11.50 0.73 13.06
N GLY A 58 12.63 0.16 12.65
CA GLY A 58 13.74 -0.19 13.55
C GLY A 58 13.56 -1.50 14.32
N PHE A 59 12.55 -2.31 13.98
CA PHE A 59 12.31 -3.61 14.61
C PHE A 59 12.84 -4.75 13.75
N ASP A 60 13.41 -5.76 14.40
CA ASP A 60 13.79 -7.01 13.75
C ASP A 60 12.62 -7.98 13.81
N LEU A 61 12.15 -8.43 12.65
CA LEU A 61 11.02 -9.34 12.59
C LEU A 61 11.46 -10.76 12.93
N LYS A 62 10.91 -11.33 14.01
CA LYS A 62 11.21 -12.72 14.40
C LYS A 62 9.96 -13.57 14.25
N LEU A 63 9.86 -14.30 13.14
CA LEU A 63 8.73 -15.21 12.89
C LEU A 63 8.61 -16.35 13.91
N GLU A 64 9.67 -16.61 14.68
CA GLU A 64 9.68 -17.53 15.82
C GLU A 64 8.97 -16.96 17.05
N ASP A 65 8.85 -15.63 17.13
CA ASP A 65 8.08 -14.94 18.17
C ASP A 65 6.59 -14.97 17.81
N PHE A 66 5.80 -15.56 18.70
CA PHE A 66 4.36 -15.72 18.52
C PHE A 66 3.65 -14.37 18.33
N THR A 67 4.09 -13.31 19.02
CA THR A 67 3.46 -11.99 18.89
C THR A 67 3.67 -11.39 17.50
N ASP A 68 4.89 -11.50 16.96
CA ASP A 68 5.23 -10.96 15.64
C ASP A 68 4.50 -11.73 14.53
N TYR A 69 4.43 -13.06 14.68
CA TYR A 69 3.68 -13.92 13.77
C TYR A 69 2.17 -13.59 13.75
N GLU A 70 1.56 -13.39 14.92
CA GLU A 70 0.15 -13.00 15.01
C GLU A 70 -0.08 -11.61 14.41
N ALA A 71 0.79 -10.64 14.67
CA ALA A 71 0.68 -9.29 14.14
C ALA A 71 0.77 -9.29 12.60
N ILE A 72 1.74 -9.99 12.02
CA ILE A 72 1.86 -10.15 10.56
C ILE A 72 0.63 -10.81 9.98
N THR A 73 0.19 -11.92 10.56
CA THR A 73 -0.97 -12.65 10.06
C THR A 73 -2.22 -11.75 10.07
N THR A 74 -2.35 -10.92 11.09
CA THR A 74 -3.44 -9.94 11.22
C THR A 74 -3.34 -8.85 10.16
N ILE A 75 -2.15 -8.29 9.92
CA ILE A 75 -1.92 -7.29 8.86
C ILE A 75 -2.26 -7.87 7.48
N ILE A 76 -1.83 -9.10 7.17
CA ILE A 76 -2.13 -9.77 5.90
C ILE A 76 -3.65 -9.93 5.73
N LYS A 77 -4.36 -10.33 6.80
CA LYS A 77 -5.82 -10.50 6.77
C LYS A 77 -6.56 -9.17 6.54
N ILE A 78 -6.13 -8.08 7.19
CA ILE A 78 -6.73 -6.75 7.06
C ILE A 78 -6.50 -6.20 5.64
N THR A 79 -5.27 -6.32 5.14
CA THR A 79 -4.85 -5.64 3.92
C THR A 79 -5.14 -6.43 2.65
N LYS A 80 -5.16 -7.77 2.73
CA LYS A 80 -5.38 -8.68 1.59
C LYS A 80 -4.48 -8.36 0.39
N GLY A 81 -3.23 -7.98 0.64
CA GLY A 81 -2.26 -7.60 -0.39
C GLY A 81 -2.45 -6.20 -0.99
N ASN A 82 -3.38 -5.39 -0.47
CA ASN A 82 -3.53 -4.00 -0.91
C ASN A 82 -2.37 -3.15 -0.40
N PHE A 83 -1.38 -2.93 -1.25
CA PHE A 83 -0.15 -2.20 -0.92
C PHE A 83 -0.41 -0.81 -0.32
N ARG A 84 -1.39 -0.07 -0.85
CA ARG A 84 -1.76 1.25 -0.33
C ARG A 84 -2.28 1.16 1.10
N LEU A 85 -3.07 0.13 1.40
CA LEU A 85 -3.60 -0.08 2.74
C LEU A 85 -2.49 -0.54 3.71
N ILE A 86 -1.57 -1.41 3.26
CA ILE A 86 -0.37 -1.78 4.03
C ILE A 86 0.40 -0.51 4.42
N HIS A 87 0.78 0.31 3.44
CA HIS A 87 1.56 1.52 3.69
C HIS A 87 0.88 2.47 4.70
N ARG A 88 -0.43 2.68 4.54
CA ARG A 88 -1.20 3.53 5.46
C ARG A 88 -1.31 2.94 6.86
N LEU A 89 -1.49 1.62 6.97
CA LEU A 89 -1.57 0.93 8.25
C LEU A 89 -0.25 1.06 9.02
N PHE A 90 0.89 0.84 8.36
CA PHE A 90 2.20 1.02 8.97
C PHE A 90 2.44 2.46 9.46
N ALA A 91 2.00 3.46 8.69
CA ALA A 91 2.08 4.85 9.15
C ALA A 91 1.22 5.13 10.40
N GLN A 92 0.12 4.40 10.60
CA GLN A 92 -0.66 4.48 11.85
C GLN A 92 -0.02 3.70 12.99
N ILE A 93 0.55 2.53 12.70
CA ILE A 93 1.30 1.73 13.69
C ILE A 93 2.46 2.56 14.24
N ASP A 94 3.30 3.11 13.37
CA ASP A 94 4.42 4.00 13.70
C ASP A 94 3.99 5.12 14.66
N ARG A 95 2.95 5.86 14.27
CA ARG A 95 2.36 6.93 15.09
C ARG A 95 1.87 6.43 16.46
N ILE A 96 1.21 5.28 16.52
CA ILE A 96 0.70 4.73 17.79
C ILE A 96 1.85 4.30 18.68
N MET A 97 2.90 3.70 18.11
CA MET A 97 4.09 3.30 18.84
C MET A 97 4.80 4.50 19.43
N ASP A 98 5.01 5.56 18.63
CA ASP A 98 5.65 6.80 19.06
C ASP A 98 4.88 7.49 20.20
N ILE A 99 3.55 7.60 20.07
CA ILE A 99 2.71 8.27 21.08
C ILE A 99 2.74 7.53 22.41
N ASN A 100 2.77 6.20 22.37
CA ASN A 100 2.65 5.36 23.56
C ASN A 100 4.00 4.84 24.08
N GLY A 101 5.11 5.10 23.38
CA GLY A 101 6.45 4.62 23.74
C GLY A 101 6.58 3.10 23.67
N LEU A 102 5.93 2.47 22.70
CA LEU A 102 5.94 1.01 22.54
C LEU A 102 7.17 0.56 21.73
N ASP A 103 7.74 -0.57 22.10
CA ASP A 103 8.92 -1.19 21.48
C ASP A 103 8.59 -2.50 20.75
N LYS A 104 7.31 -2.84 20.61
CA LYS A 104 6.84 -4.04 19.92
C LYS A 104 5.50 -3.81 19.22
N ILE A 105 5.39 -4.34 18.00
CA ILE A 105 4.14 -4.32 17.23
C ILE A 105 3.31 -5.54 17.64
N SER A 106 2.38 -5.34 18.57
CA SER A 106 1.42 -6.39 18.96
C SER A 106 0.17 -6.37 18.08
N THR A 107 -0.60 -7.46 18.14
CA THR A 107 -1.92 -7.54 17.48
C THR A 107 -2.85 -6.39 17.91
N GLU A 108 -2.77 -5.93 19.17
CA GLU A 108 -3.57 -4.81 19.68
C GLU A 108 -3.19 -3.49 19.02
N VAL A 109 -1.89 -3.25 18.80
CA VAL A 109 -1.41 -2.05 18.08
C VAL A 109 -1.92 -2.08 16.65
N VAL A 110 -1.89 -3.25 15.99
CA VAL A 110 -2.39 -3.42 14.62
C VAL A 110 -3.88 -3.13 14.52
N GLU A 111 -4.70 -3.66 15.43
CA GLU A 111 -6.15 -3.40 15.42
C GLU A 111 -6.46 -1.93 15.78
N THR A 112 -5.72 -1.34 16.72
CA THR A 112 -5.87 0.10 17.03
C THR A 112 -5.49 0.97 15.82
N ALA A 113 -4.42 0.62 15.11
CA ALA A 113 -4.02 1.30 13.89
C ALA A 113 -5.08 1.17 12.80
N ARG A 114 -5.70 -0.01 12.68
CA ARG A 114 -6.81 -0.26 11.76
C ARG A 114 -8.03 0.58 12.09
N ASP A 115 -8.41 0.68 13.36
CA ASP A 115 -9.57 1.49 13.79
C ASP A 115 -9.33 2.99 13.61
N SER A 116 -8.07 3.43 13.75
CA SER A 116 -7.66 4.81 13.51
C SER A 116 -7.59 5.16 12.02
N LEU A 117 -7.42 4.17 11.15
CA LEU A 117 -7.48 4.42 9.71
C LEU A 117 -8.88 4.93 9.35
N VAL A 118 -8.94 6.17 8.87
CA VAL A 118 -10.06 6.63 8.04
C VAL A 118 -10.00 5.86 6.72
N ILE A 119 -10.35 4.59 6.75
CA ILE A 119 -10.82 3.84 5.58
C ILE A 119 -12.15 4.50 5.31
N GLY A 120 -12.20 5.41 4.32
CA GLY A 120 -13.39 6.23 4.06
C GLY A 120 -14.65 5.39 4.21
N ILE A 121 -15.33 5.58 5.35
CA ILE A 121 -16.51 4.84 5.71
C ILE A 121 -17.54 5.32 4.70
N ARG A 122 -17.96 4.41 3.83
CA ARG A 122 -19.11 4.64 2.99
C ARG A 122 -20.28 3.91 3.61
#